data_AF-A0A9N8E1J4-F1
#
_entry.id   AF-A0A9N8E1J4-F1
#
_cell.length_a   1.000
_cell.length_b   1.000
_cell.length_c   1.000
_cell.angle_alpha   90.00
_cell.angle_beta   90.00
_cell.angle_gamma   90.00
#
_symmetry.space_group_name_H-M   'P 1'
#
loop_
_entity.id
_entity.type
_entity.pdbx_description
1 polymer ?
#
loop_
_entity_poly.entity_id
_entity_poly.type
_entity_poly.pdbx_seq_one_letter_code
_entity_poly.pdbx_strand_id
1 'polypeptide(L)'
;MASSSSCSTVCASMAKIIKQNNDGIRRLETQDYSKAAALLSSSVSDLKLLLAECDAEASADAAVSRPCYELVFSFVLESATAIAGGGSDNDNNSVVDSTDGFIFEAPIKVSRVRRDGTAEEEDSITEMLKRLSFSVVYNLAVSFHMSAIRSASLTNKKLSQRLRKALAFYKMALDLARQYDIAVGSMEALAIANNQAHIHRLLNETQDAERCRALMLSNIMYASEHGNPTKDIVHFEKFVASATDGTSNTTAKAA
;
A
#
# COMPACT_ATOMS: atom_id res chain seq x y z
N MET A 1 29.39 25.35 17.70
CA MET A 1 29.37 24.79 16.32
C MET A 1 28.89 23.33 16.31
N ALA A 2 27.81 22.96 17.00
CA ALA A 2 27.38 21.55 17.15
C ALA A 2 26.09 21.17 16.38
N SER A 3 25.43 22.11 15.69
CA SER A 3 24.11 21.89 15.09
C SER A 3 24.11 21.22 13.71
N SER A 4 25.26 21.05 13.05
CA SER A 4 25.31 20.48 11.69
C SER A 4 25.28 18.96 11.64
N SER A 5 25.44 18.26 12.77
CA SER A 5 25.55 16.79 12.79
C SER A 5 24.20 16.07 12.72
N SER A 6 23.14 16.59 13.37
CA SER A 6 21.86 15.86 13.53
C SER A 6 21.08 15.72 12.22
N CYS A 7 20.93 16.79 11.44
CA CYS A 7 20.23 16.74 10.15
C CYS A 7 20.87 15.74 9.17
N SER A 8 22.19 15.59 9.22
CA SER A 8 22.91 14.60 8.39
C SER A 8 22.52 13.16 8.75
N THR A 9 22.30 12.88 10.04
CA THR A 9 21.87 11.57 10.55
C THR A 9 20.45 11.25 10.12
N VAL A 10 19.51 12.18 10.28
CA VAL A 10 18.10 12.00 9.89
C VAL A 10 17.98 11.71 8.39
N CYS A 11 18.69 12.49 7.55
CA CYS A 11 18.73 12.27 6.11
C CYS A 11 19.31 10.90 5.73
N ALA A 12 20.38 10.46 6.42
CA ALA A 12 20.98 9.15 6.19
C ALA A 12 20.03 8.00 6.58
N SER A 13 19.37 8.11 7.74
CA SER A 13 18.37 7.14 8.21
C SER A 13 17.18 7.06 7.25
N MET A 14 16.65 8.21 6.80
CA MET A 14 15.58 8.24 5.82
C MET A 14 15.99 7.61 4.48
N ALA A 15 17.21 7.88 4.00
CA ALA A 15 17.73 7.26 2.79
C ALA A 15 17.86 5.72 2.92
N LYS A 16 18.27 5.22 4.10
CA LYS A 16 18.31 3.78 4.41
C LYS A 16 16.92 3.17 4.34
N ILE A 17 15.92 3.78 4.98
CA ILE A 17 14.53 3.31 5.01
C ILE A 17 13.94 3.27 3.59
N ILE A 18 14.13 4.33 2.79
CA ILE A 18 13.66 4.38 1.39
C ILE A 18 14.29 3.26 0.57
N LYS A 19 15.60 3.00 0.76
CA LYS A 19 16.28 1.90 0.09
C LYS A 19 15.67 0.55 0.48
N GLN A 20 15.50 0.28 1.77
CA GLN A 20 14.92 -0.99 2.24
C GLN A 20 13.47 -1.17 1.74
N ASN A 21 12.66 -0.11 1.73
CA ASN A 21 11.31 -0.13 1.16
C ASN A 21 11.35 -0.54 -0.32
N ASN A 22 12.15 0.15 -1.12
CA ASN A 22 12.24 -0.10 -2.56
C ASN A 22 12.90 -1.47 -2.86
N ASP A 23 13.79 -1.96 -2.01
CA ASP A 23 14.34 -3.32 -2.10
C ASP A 23 13.25 -4.36 -1.79
N GLY A 24 12.39 -4.09 -0.81
CA GLY A 24 11.20 -4.89 -0.51
C GLY A 24 10.21 -4.94 -1.68
N ILE A 25 10.01 -3.82 -2.37
CA ILE A 25 9.19 -3.75 -3.61
C ILE A 25 9.77 -4.63 -4.71
N ARG A 26 11.09 -4.56 -4.95
CA ARG A 26 11.72 -5.44 -5.95
C ARG A 26 11.54 -6.92 -5.62
N ARG A 27 11.49 -7.27 -4.33
CA ARG A 27 11.17 -8.64 -3.90
C ARG A 27 9.71 -9.02 -4.14
N LEU A 28 8.77 -8.07 -3.98
CA LEU A 28 7.35 -8.26 -4.34
C LEU A 28 7.21 -8.55 -5.84
N GLU A 29 7.85 -7.74 -6.69
CA GLU A 29 7.85 -7.91 -8.15
C GLU A 29 8.42 -9.27 -8.57
N THR A 30 9.47 -9.76 -7.90
CA THR A 30 10.03 -11.10 -8.15
C THR A 30 9.31 -12.22 -7.39
N GLN A 31 8.14 -11.95 -6.80
CA GLN A 31 7.32 -12.91 -6.04
C GLN A 31 8.02 -13.56 -4.83
N ASP A 32 9.09 -12.95 -4.31
CA ASP A 32 9.79 -13.39 -3.09
C ASP A 32 9.18 -12.70 -1.86
N TYR A 33 7.92 -13.04 -1.59
CA TYR A 33 7.11 -12.36 -0.57
C TYR A 33 7.69 -12.48 0.85
N SER A 34 8.42 -13.56 1.14
CA SER A 34 9.06 -13.74 2.45
C SER A 34 10.20 -12.75 2.66
N LYS A 35 11.07 -12.56 1.65
CA LYS A 35 12.14 -11.56 1.74
C LYS A 35 11.59 -10.13 1.68
N ALA A 36 10.54 -9.89 0.90
CA ALA A 36 9.83 -8.61 0.89
C ALA A 36 9.34 -8.25 2.30
N ALA A 37 8.60 -9.15 2.96
CA ALA A 37 8.08 -8.92 4.31
C ALA A 37 9.19 -8.65 5.33
N ALA A 38 10.33 -9.34 5.22
CA ALA A 38 11.47 -9.14 6.12
C ALA A 38 12.10 -7.74 5.95
N LEU A 39 12.35 -7.30 4.71
CA LEU A 39 12.91 -5.97 4.40
C LEU A 39 11.96 -4.84 4.82
N LEU A 40 10.67 -4.99 4.53
CA LEU A 40 9.66 -4.01 4.89
C LEU A 40 9.45 -3.96 6.41
N SER A 41 9.50 -5.10 7.11
CA SER A 41 9.48 -5.11 8.58
C SER A 41 10.70 -4.39 9.18
N SER A 42 11.89 -4.60 8.60
CA SER A 42 13.10 -3.86 9.00
C SER A 42 12.93 -2.36 8.79
N SER A 43 12.31 -1.96 7.68
CA SER A 43 12.03 -0.55 7.35
C SER A 43 11.09 0.08 8.39
N VAL A 44 10.04 -0.64 8.82
CA VAL A 44 9.13 -0.17 9.89
C VAL A 44 9.87 0.02 11.21
N SER A 45 10.77 -0.91 11.57
CA SER A 45 11.56 -0.80 12.80
C SER A 45 12.50 0.41 12.77
N ASP A 46 13.23 0.60 11.67
CA ASP A 46 14.13 1.74 11.49
C ASP A 46 13.36 3.08 11.50
N LEU A 47 12.18 3.11 10.88
CA LEU A 47 11.31 4.28 10.86
C LEU A 47 10.76 4.63 12.25
N LYS A 48 10.39 3.64 13.07
CA LYS A 48 9.98 3.88 14.46
C LYS A 48 11.08 4.52 15.30
N LEU A 49 12.32 4.07 15.13
CA LEU A 49 13.48 4.66 15.82
C LEU A 49 13.68 6.10 15.37
N LEU A 50 13.63 6.35 14.05
CA LEU A 50 13.80 7.69 13.49
C LEU A 50 12.71 8.67 13.95
N LEU A 51 11.45 8.23 14.02
CA LEU A 51 10.36 9.06 14.55
C LEU A 51 10.59 9.43 16.01
N ALA A 52 11.01 8.47 16.85
CA ALA A 52 11.31 8.74 18.25
C ALA A 52 12.49 9.71 18.43
N GLU A 53 13.51 9.63 17.57
CA GLU A 53 14.61 10.59 17.53
C GLU A 53 14.12 12.00 17.16
N CYS A 54 13.29 12.13 16.12
CA CYS A 54 12.72 13.41 15.71
C CYS A 54 11.81 14.04 16.79
N ASP A 55 11.00 13.23 17.48
CA ASP A 55 10.14 13.71 18.57
C ASP A 55 10.96 14.24 19.76
N ALA A 56 12.09 13.58 20.06
CA ALA A 56 13.01 14.06 21.10
C ALA A 56 13.68 15.38 20.71
N GLU A 57 14.09 15.53 19.45
CA GLU A 57 14.73 16.76 18.95
C GLU A 57 13.76 17.94 18.82
N ALA A 58 12.50 17.70 18.46
CA ALA A 58 11.46 18.74 18.36
C ALA A 58 11.23 19.47 19.69
N SER A 59 11.50 18.82 20.83
CA SER A 59 11.42 19.43 22.16
C SER A 59 12.56 20.40 22.48
N ALA A 60 13.64 20.40 21.69
CA ALA A 60 14.89 21.11 22.01
C ALA A 60 15.05 22.47 21.30
N ASP A 61 14.01 22.99 20.65
CA ASP A 61 13.95 24.31 19.98
C ASP A 61 15.09 24.57 18.96
N ALA A 62 15.71 23.48 18.46
CA ALA A 62 16.78 23.56 17.48
C ALA A 62 16.17 23.82 16.10
N ALA A 63 16.65 24.86 15.41
CA ALA A 63 16.33 25.10 14.02
C ALA A 63 16.72 23.88 13.17
N VAL A 64 15.74 23.03 12.85
CA VAL A 64 15.95 21.81 12.07
C VAL A 64 16.31 22.21 10.65
N SER A 65 17.54 21.86 10.24
CA SER A 65 18.00 22.09 8.88
C SER A 65 17.10 21.35 7.88
N ARG A 66 16.68 22.07 6.84
CA ARG A 66 15.76 21.57 5.82
C ARG A 66 16.46 20.56 4.91
N PRO A 67 15.76 19.51 4.46
CA PRO A 67 16.27 18.56 3.48
C PRO A 67 16.30 19.20 2.09
N CYS A 68 17.35 18.89 1.32
CA CYS A 68 17.52 19.38 -0.06
C CYS A 68 16.72 18.59 -1.11
N TYR A 69 15.75 17.80 -0.69
CA TYR A 69 14.97 16.91 -1.54
C TYR A 69 13.54 16.78 -1.02
N GLU A 70 12.66 16.35 -1.92
CA GLU A 70 11.30 15.93 -1.63
C GLU A 70 11.13 14.43 -1.86
N LEU A 71 10.07 13.87 -1.27
CA LEU A 71 9.68 12.47 -1.49
C LEU A 71 8.48 12.42 -2.41
N VAL A 72 8.63 11.68 -3.51
CA VAL A 72 7.54 11.39 -4.45
C VAL A 72 7.09 9.94 -4.23
N PHE A 73 5.78 9.78 -4.07
CA PHE A 73 5.12 8.51 -3.82
C PHE A 73 4.29 8.13 -5.04
N SER A 74 4.50 6.92 -5.57
CA SER A 74 3.81 6.46 -6.78
C SER A 74 3.60 4.96 -6.73
N PHE A 75 2.41 4.49 -7.12
CA PHE A 75 2.18 3.07 -7.34
C PHE A 75 3.08 2.54 -8.48
N VAL A 76 3.66 1.36 -8.28
CA VAL A 76 4.36 0.63 -9.34
C VAL A 76 3.31 -0.15 -10.13
N LEU A 77 2.83 0.48 -11.19
CA LEU A 77 1.88 -0.14 -12.11
C LEU A 77 2.70 -0.90 -13.15
N GLU A 78 2.47 -2.20 -13.28
CA GLU A 78 2.95 -2.94 -14.44
C GLU A 78 2.32 -2.29 -15.67
N SER A 79 3.15 -1.71 -16.54
CA SER A 79 2.69 -1.16 -17.81
C SER A 79 1.98 -2.27 -18.57
N ALA A 80 0.66 -2.12 -18.77
CA ALA A 80 -0.23 -3.08 -19.41
C ALA A 80 0.16 -3.49 -20.86
N THR A 81 1.28 -2.99 -21.36
CA THR A 81 1.83 -3.23 -22.70
C THR A 81 2.50 -4.60 -22.87
N ALA A 82 2.67 -5.42 -21.83
CA ALA A 82 3.32 -6.73 -21.94
C ALA A 82 2.41 -7.88 -22.43
N ILE A 83 1.09 -7.69 -22.54
CA ILE A 83 0.14 -8.79 -22.85
C ILE A 83 -0.43 -8.71 -24.28
N ALA A 84 -0.22 -7.62 -25.02
CA ALA A 84 -0.73 -7.48 -26.39
C ALA A 84 0.11 -8.20 -27.48
N GLY A 85 1.16 -8.93 -27.10
CA GLY A 85 2.13 -9.52 -28.05
C GLY A 85 2.42 -10.98 -27.77
N GLY A 86 1.45 -11.86 -27.95
CA GLY A 86 1.65 -13.30 -27.77
C GLY A 86 0.43 -14.13 -28.12
N GLY A 87 0.00 -14.08 -29.39
CA GLY A 87 -0.87 -15.11 -29.94
C GLY A 87 -0.17 -16.45 -29.84
N SER A 88 -0.51 -17.23 -28.81
CA SER A 88 -0.11 -18.62 -28.66
C SER A 88 -1.40 -19.41 -28.48
N ASP A 89 -1.97 -19.85 -29.61
CA ASP A 89 -3.16 -20.69 -29.76
C ASP A 89 -2.99 -22.11 -29.17
N ASN A 90 -2.55 -22.23 -27.93
CA ASN A 90 -2.51 -23.51 -27.22
C ASN A 90 -3.14 -23.38 -25.83
N ASP A 91 -4.41 -23.01 -25.87
CA ASP A 91 -5.36 -23.22 -24.79
C ASP A 91 -5.60 -24.71 -24.60
N ASN A 92 -5.16 -25.23 -23.46
CA ASN A 92 -5.94 -26.16 -22.66
C ASN A 92 -5.34 -26.19 -21.24
N ASN A 93 -6.14 -25.77 -20.26
CA ASN A 93 -6.04 -26.11 -18.84
C ASN A 93 -5.61 -25.04 -17.81
N SER A 94 -5.87 -23.75 -18.05
CA SER A 94 -5.86 -22.74 -16.98
C SER A 94 -7.19 -22.00 -16.87
N VAL A 95 -8.28 -22.77 -16.72
CA VAL A 95 -9.52 -22.27 -16.11
C VAL A 95 -9.25 -22.12 -14.61
N VAL A 96 -8.43 -21.13 -14.25
CA VAL A 96 -8.43 -20.63 -12.88
C VAL A 96 -9.70 -19.80 -12.80
N ASP A 97 -10.73 -20.48 -12.29
CA ASP A 97 -12.05 -19.95 -11.97
C ASP A 97 -11.91 -18.53 -11.39
N SER A 98 -12.52 -17.56 -12.06
CA SER A 98 -12.38 -16.12 -11.82
C SER A 98 -13.06 -15.67 -10.52
N THR A 99 -13.28 -16.60 -9.59
CA THR A 99 -14.05 -16.43 -8.36
C THR A 99 -13.26 -15.73 -7.25
N ASP A 100 -11.94 -15.65 -7.37
CA ASP A 100 -11.09 -15.00 -6.35
C ASP A 100 -11.30 -13.47 -6.27
N GLY A 101 -11.89 -12.85 -7.29
CA GLY A 101 -12.15 -11.40 -7.32
C GLY A 101 -10.87 -10.55 -7.43
N PHE A 102 -11.05 -9.25 -7.61
CA PHE A 102 -9.93 -8.35 -7.90
C PHE A 102 -9.05 -8.12 -6.66
N ILE A 103 -7.72 -8.17 -6.84
CA ILE A 103 -6.72 -7.84 -5.85
C ILE A 103 -5.85 -6.72 -6.42
N PHE A 104 -5.61 -5.68 -5.63
CA PHE A 104 -4.73 -4.59 -6.02
C PHE A 104 -3.32 -4.86 -5.50
N GLU A 105 -2.43 -5.33 -6.37
CA GLU A 105 -1.11 -5.83 -5.99
C GLU A 105 -0.01 -4.75 -6.03
N ALA A 106 -0.29 -3.57 -6.60
CA ALA A 106 0.73 -2.56 -6.84
C ALA A 106 1.25 -1.93 -5.54
N PRO A 107 2.57 -2.02 -5.26
CA PRO A 107 3.18 -1.35 -4.12
C PRO A 107 3.44 0.13 -4.39
N ILE A 108 3.63 0.91 -3.31
CA ILE A 108 3.98 2.34 -3.37
C ILE A 108 5.50 2.49 -3.35
N LYS A 109 6.08 2.90 -4.47
CA LYS A 109 7.49 3.26 -4.59
C LYS A 109 7.72 4.68 -4.06
N VAL A 110 8.85 4.85 -3.36
CA VAL A 110 9.28 6.14 -2.84
C VAL A 110 10.54 6.58 -3.57
N SER A 111 10.49 7.75 -4.20
CA SER A 111 11.62 8.34 -4.92
C SER A 111 12.03 9.66 -4.28
N ARG A 112 13.32 9.98 -4.31
CA ARG A 112 13.84 11.29 -3.90
C ARG A 112 14.01 12.15 -5.13
N VAL A 113 13.39 13.33 -5.13
CA VAL A 113 13.54 14.33 -6.20
C VAL A 113 14.21 15.55 -5.61
N ARG A 114 15.14 16.16 -6.35
CA ARG A 114 15.78 17.41 -5.90
C ARG A 114 14.75 18.52 -5.98
N ARG A 115 14.67 19.35 -4.94
CA ARG A 115 13.84 20.55 -5.01
C ARG A 115 14.50 21.55 -5.95
N ASP A 116 13.81 21.88 -7.02
CA ASP A 116 14.07 23.11 -7.75
C ASP A 116 13.52 24.23 -6.87
N GLY A 117 14.34 25.23 -6.52
CA GLY A 117 14.09 26.21 -5.45
C GLY A 117 12.92 27.18 -5.64
N THR A 118 11.89 26.77 -6.37
CA THR A 118 10.71 27.55 -6.79
C THR A 118 9.40 27.12 -6.12
N ALA A 119 9.39 26.09 -5.27
CA ALA A 119 8.18 25.62 -4.59
C ALA A 119 7.91 26.39 -3.28
N GLU A 120 6.73 27.00 -3.18
CA GLU A 120 6.30 27.80 -2.02
C GLU A 120 5.75 26.96 -0.84
N GLU A 121 5.35 25.70 -1.09
CA GLU A 121 4.94 24.76 -0.03
C GLU A 121 6.08 23.79 0.30
N GLU A 122 6.71 24.01 1.45
CA GLU A 122 7.77 23.13 1.93
C GLU A 122 7.21 22.06 2.87
N ASP A 123 7.19 20.81 2.39
CA ASP A 123 7.00 19.66 3.28
C ASP A 123 8.10 19.64 4.34
N SER A 124 7.69 19.62 5.61
CA SER A 124 8.59 19.40 6.74
C SER A 124 9.14 17.97 6.70
N ILE A 125 10.30 17.74 7.35
CA ILE A 125 10.84 16.37 7.51
C ILE A 125 9.80 15.45 8.15
N THR A 126 9.06 15.96 9.14
CA THR A 126 8.01 15.23 9.83
C THR A 126 6.92 14.77 8.86
N GLU A 127 6.44 15.64 7.96
CA GLU A 127 5.44 15.27 6.94
C GLU A 127 5.95 14.20 5.98
N MET A 128 7.21 14.32 5.54
CA MET A 128 7.83 13.29 4.70
C MET A 128 7.93 11.94 5.43
N LEU A 129 8.27 11.94 6.72
CA LEU A 129 8.34 10.73 7.53
C LEU A 129 6.95 10.10 7.73
N LYS A 130 5.91 10.91 7.96
CA LYS A 130 4.51 10.45 8.06
C LYS A 130 4.07 9.73 6.79
N ARG A 131 4.28 10.34 5.60
CA ARG A 131 3.95 9.73 4.29
C ARG A 131 4.78 8.49 4.00
N LEU A 132 6.07 8.49 4.37
CA LEU A 132 6.93 7.31 4.28
C LEU A 132 6.42 6.18 5.18
N SER A 133 5.98 6.49 6.40
CA SER A 133 5.40 5.53 7.35
C SER A 133 4.21 4.81 6.74
N PHE A 134 3.26 5.58 6.20
CA PHE A 134 2.09 5.06 5.50
C PHE A 134 2.49 4.07 4.39
N SER A 135 3.40 4.51 3.50
CA SER A 135 3.80 3.74 2.32
C SER A 135 4.48 2.42 2.68
N VAL A 136 5.38 2.44 3.68
CA VAL A 136 6.07 1.23 4.15
C VAL A 136 5.10 0.24 4.78
N VAL A 137 4.15 0.71 5.60
CA VAL A 137 3.16 -0.15 6.26
C VAL A 137 2.18 -0.73 5.24
N TYR A 138 1.74 0.06 4.25
CA TYR A 138 0.93 -0.43 3.13
C TYR A 138 1.66 -1.53 2.36
N ASN A 139 2.92 -1.31 1.95
CA ASN A 139 3.71 -2.31 1.22
C ASN A 139 3.90 -3.59 2.05
N LEU A 140 4.06 -3.47 3.36
CA LEU A 140 4.15 -4.61 4.27
C LEU A 140 2.85 -5.41 4.31
N ALA A 141 1.69 -4.73 4.30
CA ALA A 141 0.38 -5.36 4.22
C ALA A 141 0.23 -6.16 2.91
N VAL A 142 0.56 -5.55 1.77
CA VAL A 142 0.57 -6.19 0.44
C VAL A 142 1.46 -7.44 0.48
N SER A 143 2.66 -7.34 1.04
CA SER A 143 3.58 -8.47 1.14
C SER A 143 3.00 -9.66 1.91
N PHE A 144 2.35 -9.44 3.07
CA PHE A 144 1.70 -10.52 3.80
C PHE A 144 0.49 -11.10 3.07
N HIS A 145 -0.30 -10.26 2.39
CA HIS A 145 -1.46 -10.67 1.60
C HIS A 145 -1.02 -11.56 0.43
N MET A 146 -0.08 -11.09 -0.40
CA MET A 146 0.46 -11.85 -1.52
C MET A 146 1.14 -13.14 -1.08
N SER A 147 1.88 -13.09 0.04
CA SER A 147 2.47 -14.28 0.65
C SER A 147 1.43 -15.31 1.12
N ALA A 148 0.22 -14.88 1.48
CA ALA A 148 -0.84 -15.79 1.87
C ALA A 148 -1.44 -16.50 0.65
N ILE A 149 -1.81 -15.74 -0.39
CA ILE A 149 -2.59 -16.25 -1.52
C ILE A 149 -1.74 -16.98 -2.58
N ARG A 150 -0.46 -16.63 -2.73
CA ARG A 150 0.44 -17.24 -3.73
C ARG A 150 1.26 -18.40 -3.18
N SER A 151 1.19 -18.69 -1.88
CA SER A 151 1.95 -19.80 -1.29
C SER A 151 1.15 -21.10 -1.36
N ALA A 152 1.46 -21.95 -2.34
CA ALA A 152 0.79 -23.24 -2.56
C ALA A 152 0.90 -24.24 -1.38
N SER A 153 1.83 -24.04 -0.44
CA SER A 153 2.15 -24.98 0.65
C SER A 153 1.67 -24.56 2.03
N LEU A 154 0.82 -23.53 2.16
CA LEU A 154 0.33 -23.09 3.46
C LEU A 154 -0.80 -23.97 3.97
N THR A 155 -0.71 -24.36 5.24
CA THR A 155 -1.87 -24.89 5.97
C THR A 155 -2.91 -23.78 6.17
N ASN A 156 -4.20 -24.14 6.27
CA ASN A 156 -5.28 -23.18 6.54
C ASN A 156 -5.01 -22.26 7.74
N LYS A 157 -4.35 -22.80 8.79
CA LYS A 157 -3.95 -22.02 9.97
C LYS A 157 -2.91 -20.94 9.62
N LYS A 158 -1.86 -21.28 8.85
CA LYS A 158 -0.82 -20.32 8.45
C LYS A 158 -1.34 -19.30 7.46
N LEU A 159 -2.21 -19.73 6.52
CA LEU A 159 -2.93 -18.86 5.60
C LEU A 159 -3.71 -17.79 6.39
N SER A 160 -4.60 -18.24 7.28
CA SER A 160 -5.43 -17.34 8.11
C SER A 160 -4.60 -16.37 8.95
N GLN A 161 -3.48 -16.83 9.53
CA GLN A 161 -2.57 -15.99 10.31
C GLN A 161 -1.93 -14.89 9.46
N ARG A 162 -1.46 -15.21 8.25
CA ARG A 162 -0.88 -14.22 7.33
C ARG A 162 -1.92 -13.21 6.84
N LEU A 163 -3.11 -13.68 6.49
CA LEU A 163 -4.24 -12.84 6.10
C LEU A 163 -4.63 -11.83 7.19
N ARG A 164 -4.77 -12.29 8.44
CA ARG A 164 -5.06 -11.38 9.57
C ARG A 164 -3.93 -10.38 9.82
N LYS A 165 -2.68 -10.77 9.62
CA LYS A 165 -1.54 -9.86 9.73
C LYS A 165 -1.57 -8.80 8.64
N ALA A 166 -1.92 -9.16 7.40
CA ALA A 166 -2.14 -8.20 6.32
C ALA A 166 -3.28 -7.22 6.66
N LEU A 167 -4.44 -7.70 7.14
CA LEU A 167 -5.54 -6.84 7.60
C LEU A 167 -5.09 -5.85 8.69
N ALA A 168 -4.32 -6.30 9.67
CA ALA A 168 -3.82 -5.45 10.74
C ALA A 168 -2.93 -4.32 10.21
N PHE A 169 -2.07 -4.60 9.22
CA PHE A 169 -1.24 -3.56 8.61
C PHE A 169 -2.03 -2.62 7.71
N TYR A 170 -3.02 -3.10 6.95
CA TYR A 170 -3.90 -2.20 6.21
C TYR A 170 -4.66 -1.23 7.13
N LYS A 171 -5.18 -1.72 8.26
CA LYS A 171 -5.81 -0.88 9.28
C LYS A 171 -4.80 0.14 9.85
N MET A 172 -3.60 -0.32 10.20
CA MET A 172 -2.53 0.56 10.69
C MET A 172 -2.16 1.65 9.67
N ALA A 173 -2.11 1.34 8.36
CA ALA A 173 -1.86 2.35 7.34
C ALA A 173 -2.96 3.43 7.31
N LEU A 174 -4.23 3.03 7.35
CA LEU A 174 -5.35 3.99 7.43
C LEU A 174 -5.33 4.81 8.72
N ASP A 175 -4.98 4.19 9.85
CA ASP A 175 -4.90 4.87 11.14
C ASP A 175 -3.75 5.90 11.16
N LEU A 176 -2.59 5.56 10.58
CA LEU A 176 -1.48 6.52 10.41
C LEU A 176 -1.91 7.70 9.54
N ALA A 177 -2.65 7.44 8.46
CA ALA A 177 -3.12 8.51 7.60
C ALA A 177 -4.10 9.45 8.30
N ARG A 178 -5.05 8.91 9.08
CA ARG A 178 -5.98 9.71 9.89
C ARG A 178 -5.28 10.47 11.01
N GLN A 179 -4.38 9.80 11.74
CA GLN A 179 -3.68 10.39 12.87
C GLN A 179 -2.80 11.58 12.45
N TYR A 180 -2.19 11.49 11.27
CA TYR A 180 -1.24 12.48 10.79
C TYR A 180 -1.80 13.43 9.72
N ASP A 181 -3.11 13.36 9.46
CA ASP A 181 -3.79 14.12 8.41
C ASP A 181 -3.12 13.98 7.03
N ILE A 182 -2.65 12.76 6.72
CA ILE A 182 -2.08 12.46 5.41
C ILE A 182 -3.23 12.42 4.42
N ALA A 183 -3.17 13.27 3.40
CA ALA A 183 -4.10 13.20 2.27
C ALA A 183 -3.95 11.84 1.56
N VAL A 184 -4.85 10.91 1.88
CA VAL A 184 -4.97 9.62 1.18
C VAL A 184 -5.77 9.88 -0.08
N GLY A 185 -5.15 9.69 -1.25
CA GLY A 185 -5.86 9.77 -2.51
C GLY A 185 -6.94 8.70 -2.61
N SER A 186 -7.92 8.94 -3.49
CA SER A 186 -8.98 7.96 -3.77
C SER A 186 -8.41 6.60 -4.16
N MET A 187 -7.28 6.58 -4.85
CA MET A 187 -6.61 5.36 -5.30
C MET A 187 -6.12 4.51 -4.13
N GLU A 188 -5.42 5.09 -3.16
CA GLU A 188 -4.93 4.42 -1.96
C GLU A 188 -6.08 3.88 -1.11
N ALA A 189 -7.14 4.68 -0.94
CA ALA A 189 -8.33 4.28 -0.20
C ALA A 189 -9.02 3.08 -0.86
N LEU A 190 -9.18 3.10 -2.18
CA LEU A 190 -9.76 2.00 -2.97
C LEU A 190 -8.89 0.74 -2.91
N ALA A 191 -7.58 0.87 -3.08
CA ALA A 191 -6.64 -0.24 -2.98
C ALA A 191 -6.74 -0.96 -1.64
N ILE A 192 -6.74 -0.20 -0.54
CA ILE A 192 -6.84 -0.78 0.81
C ILE A 192 -8.20 -1.44 1.02
N ALA A 193 -9.30 -0.75 0.70
CA ALA A 193 -10.65 -1.29 0.90
C ALA A 193 -10.90 -2.56 0.07
N ASN A 194 -10.44 -2.59 -1.19
CA ASN A 194 -10.52 -3.77 -2.05
C ASN A 194 -9.76 -4.96 -1.47
N ASN A 195 -8.52 -4.74 -1.03
CA ASN A 195 -7.70 -5.80 -0.49
C ASN A 195 -8.24 -6.30 0.85
N GLN A 196 -8.78 -5.42 1.71
CA GLN A 196 -9.47 -5.81 2.93
C GLN A 196 -10.73 -6.64 2.65
N ALA A 197 -11.58 -6.22 1.70
CA ALA A 197 -12.77 -6.97 1.29
C ALA A 197 -12.39 -8.38 0.81
N HIS A 198 -11.35 -8.48 -0.02
CA HIS A 198 -10.82 -9.76 -0.48
C HIS A 198 -10.35 -10.65 0.68
N ILE A 199 -9.56 -10.11 1.62
CA ILE A 199 -9.09 -10.90 2.77
C ILE A 199 -10.26 -11.35 3.66
N HIS A 200 -11.22 -10.47 3.95
CA HIS A 200 -12.40 -10.82 4.76
C HIS A 200 -13.20 -11.96 4.11
N ARG A 201 -13.35 -11.98 2.78
CA ARG A 201 -13.96 -13.12 2.06
C ARG A 201 -13.20 -14.42 2.27
N LEU A 202 -11.87 -14.40 2.12
CA LEU A 202 -11.03 -15.59 2.34
C LEU A 202 -11.09 -16.11 3.78
N LEU A 203 -11.37 -15.23 4.75
CA LEU A 203 -11.55 -15.58 6.16
C LEU A 203 -13.00 -15.96 6.52
N ASN A 204 -13.93 -15.96 5.56
CA ASN A 204 -15.38 -16.14 5.75
C ASN A 204 -16.02 -15.07 6.67
N GLU A 205 -15.45 -13.87 6.71
CA GLU A 205 -15.91 -12.70 7.47
C GLU A 205 -16.80 -11.82 6.57
N THR A 206 -17.91 -12.38 6.08
CA THR A 206 -18.76 -11.80 5.01
C THR A 206 -19.27 -10.39 5.33
N GLN A 207 -19.69 -10.13 6.56
CA GLN A 207 -20.19 -8.80 6.96
C GLN A 207 -19.13 -7.71 6.84
N ASP A 208 -17.88 -8.01 7.22
CA ASP A 208 -16.78 -7.05 7.11
C ASP A 208 -16.36 -6.85 5.66
N ALA A 209 -16.43 -7.91 4.84
CA ALA A 209 -16.23 -7.78 3.40
C ALA A 209 -17.25 -6.83 2.75
N GLU A 210 -18.54 -6.93 3.12
CA GLU A 210 -19.59 -6.02 2.62
C GLU A 210 -19.37 -4.57 3.07
N ARG A 211 -18.92 -4.34 4.30
CA ARG A 211 -18.56 -2.99 4.77
C ARG A 211 -17.42 -2.39 3.94
N CYS A 212 -16.39 -3.17 3.65
CA CYS A 212 -15.28 -2.74 2.79
C CYS A 212 -15.76 -2.42 1.36
N ARG A 213 -16.65 -3.25 0.80
CA ARG A 213 -17.25 -3.00 -0.53
C ARG A 213 -18.09 -1.73 -0.57
N ALA A 214 -18.93 -1.50 0.42
CA ALA A 214 -19.71 -0.27 0.54
C ALA A 214 -18.79 0.96 0.60
N LEU A 215 -17.67 0.85 1.32
CA LEU A 215 -16.66 1.91 1.37
C LEU A 215 -15.99 2.15 0.01
N MET A 216 -15.67 1.09 -0.74
CA MET A 216 -15.16 1.22 -2.11
C MET A 216 -16.16 1.93 -3.01
N LEU A 217 -17.43 1.53 -2.99
CA LEU A 217 -18.49 2.13 -3.81
C LEU A 217 -18.65 3.62 -3.49
N SER A 218 -18.62 3.98 -2.20
CA SER A 218 -18.65 5.39 -1.79
C SER A 218 -17.47 6.19 -2.34
N ASN A 219 -16.26 5.63 -2.34
CA ASN A 219 -15.08 6.31 -2.89
C ASN A 219 -15.13 6.42 -4.42
N ILE A 220 -15.64 5.39 -5.11
CA ILE A 220 -15.88 5.40 -6.56
C ILE A 220 -16.88 6.50 -6.93
N MET A 221 -18.00 6.59 -6.22
CA MET A 221 -19.02 7.62 -6.45
C MET A 221 -18.45 9.02 -6.21
N TYR A 222 -17.77 9.23 -5.09
CA TYR A 222 -17.14 10.50 -4.78
C TYR A 222 -16.14 10.95 -5.86
N ALA A 223 -15.26 10.05 -6.31
CA ALA A 223 -14.30 10.33 -7.37
C ALA A 223 -14.98 10.60 -8.72
N SER A 224 -16.12 9.95 -9.00
CA SER A 224 -16.91 10.20 -10.20
C SER A 224 -17.62 11.56 -10.19
N GLU A 225 -17.97 12.08 -9.02
CA GLU A 225 -18.64 13.38 -8.87
C GLU A 225 -17.67 14.56 -8.94
N HIS A 226 -16.43 14.37 -8.46
CA HIS A 226 -15.46 15.46 -8.25
C HIS A 226 -14.27 15.45 -9.23
N GLY A 227 -14.19 14.50 -10.16
CA GLY A 227 -13.02 14.35 -11.02
C GLY A 227 -13.26 13.53 -12.29
N ASN A 228 -12.16 13.08 -12.91
CA ASN A 228 -12.22 12.12 -14.00
C ASN A 228 -11.72 10.77 -13.46
N PRO A 229 -12.62 9.91 -12.93
CA PRO A 229 -12.23 8.70 -12.22
C PRO A 229 -11.40 7.75 -13.09
N THR A 230 -11.59 7.77 -14.42
CA THR A 230 -10.81 6.94 -15.35
C THR A 230 -9.36 7.40 -15.51
N LYS A 231 -9.06 8.67 -15.22
CA LYS A 231 -7.69 9.20 -15.21
C LYS A 231 -7.03 9.08 -13.84
N ASP A 232 -7.82 9.28 -12.78
CA ASP A 232 -7.32 9.39 -11.41
C ASP A 232 -7.25 8.03 -10.69
N ILE A 233 -8.09 7.06 -11.10
CA ILE A 233 -8.15 5.71 -10.52
C ILE A 233 -7.68 4.69 -11.56
N VAL A 234 -6.52 4.13 -11.30
CA VAL A 234 -5.97 3.05 -12.12
C VAL A 234 -6.81 1.79 -11.92
N HIS A 235 -7.15 1.11 -13.02
CA HIS A 235 -8.03 -0.06 -13.01
C HIS A 235 -9.44 0.23 -12.45
N PHE A 236 -9.96 1.43 -12.66
CA PHE A 236 -11.31 1.84 -12.24
C PHE A 236 -12.38 0.76 -12.50
N GLU A 237 -12.44 0.20 -13.70
CA GLU A 237 -13.39 -0.85 -14.08
C GLU A 237 -13.28 -2.11 -13.21
N LYS A 238 -12.06 -2.51 -12.83
CA LYS A 238 -11.84 -3.67 -11.95
C LYS A 238 -12.30 -3.40 -10.52
N PHE A 239 -12.13 -2.18 -10.02
CA PHE A 239 -12.67 -1.79 -8.73
C PHE A 239 -14.21 -1.76 -8.73
N VAL A 240 -14.83 -1.25 -9.80
CA VAL A 240 -16.29 -1.27 -9.98
C VAL A 240 -16.81 -2.70 -9.98
N ALA A 241 -16.24 -3.58 -10.81
CA ALA A 241 -16.64 -4.99 -10.85
C ALA A 241 -16.51 -5.66 -9.47
N SER A 242 -15.37 -5.49 -8.79
CA SER A 242 -15.14 -6.02 -7.44
C SER A 242 -16.16 -5.54 -6.40
N ALA A 243 -16.60 -4.28 -6.52
CA ALA A 243 -17.61 -3.69 -5.64
C ALA A 243 -19.02 -4.22 -5.93
N THR A 244 -19.33 -4.58 -7.19
CA THR A 244 -20.66 -5.03 -7.61
C THR A 244 -20.86 -6.55 -7.59
N ASP A 245 -19.80 -7.35 -7.69
CA ASP A 245 -19.89 -8.81 -7.80
C ASP A 245 -20.46 -9.52 -6.54
N GLY A 246 -20.67 -8.79 -5.43
CA GLY A 246 -21.19 -9.34 -4.17
C GLY A 246 -22.69 -9.70 -4.16
N THR A 247 -23.49 -9.28 -5.13
CA THR A 247 -24.97 -9.36 -5.04
C THR A 247 -25.60 -10.65 -5.57
N SER A 248 -24.85 -11.55 -6.21
CA SER A 248 -25.49 -12.50 -7.14
C SER A 248 -25.77 -13.92 -6.62
N ASN A 249 -25.28 -14.37 -5.46
CA ASN A 249 -25.30 -15.81 -5.12
C ASN A 249 -25.84 -16.22 -3.73
N THR A 250 -26.42 -15.32 -2.93
CA THR A 250 -26.85 -15.67 -1.56
C THR A 250 -28.27 -16.26 -1.45
N THR A 251 -28.99 -16.48 -2.55
CA THR A 251 -30.41 -16.92 -2.52
C THR A 251 -30.65 -18.42 -2.79
N ALA A 252 -29.64 -19.28 -2.95
CA ALA A 252 -29.87 -20.65 -3.46
C ALA A 252 -29.49 -21.84 -2.55
N LYS A 253 -29.34 -21.66 -1.23
CA LYS A 253 -29.20 -22.80 -0.29
C LYS A 253 -30.01 -22.61 1.00
N ALA A 254 -31.33 -22.61 0.84
CA ALA A 254 -32.27 -22.95 1.91
C ALA A 254 -33.35 -23.87 1.31
N ALA A 255 -33.01 -25.16 1.16
CA ALA A 255 -33.93 -26.27 0.93
C ALA A 255 -33.27 -27.55 1.46
#